data_AF-A0A1H7YJM5-F1
#
_entry.id   AF-A0A1H7YJM5-F1
#
_cell.length_a   1.000
_cell.length_b   1.000
_cell.length_c   1.000
_cell.angle_alpha   90.00
_cell.angle_beta   90.00
_cell.angle_gamma   90.00
#
_symmetry.space_group_name_H-M   'P 1'
#
loop_
_entity.id
_entity.type
_entity.pdbx_description
1 polymer ?
#
loop_
_entity_poly.entity_id
_entity_poly.type
_entity_poly.pdbx_seq_one_letter_code
_entity_poly.pdbx_strand_id
1 'polypeptide(L)'
;MSNAAIHRWSTDAVPPAQRLDYWVGAVCEGFLEMDVTSPAAAGFGATLESAALGPIVVNQVRGSAQDVYRTRRAIAHSSHNYFYLLCKTDSAWVAAQDGRSARLLPGDAVLVDSRRRYEFHLLQSADTISLELPTAWVDSWIPDAGDQVARRIDGQAGWGGVLCGFVRQLSPQMAVKPPMPAELLGDQLGSLLALATGSAPADEPDKGRTALRRRVLDATRERHAEPGLTAAGVARTLGISERSLHRCLGEGGTTFATALTGFRMQVARRMLADARFDRLAIAEIGFRVGLADASHFVRLCRRHLGATPGELRRRRG
;
A
#
# COMPACT_ATOMS: atom_id res chain seq x y z
N MET A 1 -19.48 3.60 -0.97
CA MET A 1 -19.00 2.28 -1.40
C MET A 1 -19.45 2.08 -2.84
N SER A 2 -18.59 2.40 -3.80
CA SER A 2 -18.85 2.01 -5.20
C SER A 2 -18.68 0.50 -5.26
N ASN A 3 -19.71 -0.21 -5.72
CA ASN A 3 -19.61 -1.64 -5.95
C ASN A 3 -18.58 -1.82 -7.08
N ALA A 4 -17.41 -2.39 -6.79
CA ALA A 4 -16.43 -2.66 -7.84
C ALA A 4 -17.10 -3.62 -8.85
N ALA A 5 -17.08 -3.28 -10.14
CA ALA A 5 -17.62 -4.14 -11.18
C ALA A 5 -16.48 -4.97 -11.78
N ILE A 6 -16.79 -6.19 -12.23
CA ILE A 6 -15.86 -6.96 -13.06
C ILE A 6 -15.97 -6.43 -14.49
N HIS A 7 -14.88 -5.92 -15.02
CA HIS A 7 -14.75 -5.62 -16.44
C HIS A 7 -14.29 -6.88 -17.15
N ARG A 8 -14.94 -7.22 -18.27
CA ARG A 8 -14.65 -8.44 -19.02
C ARG A 8 -14.50 -8.15 -20.50
N TRP A 9 -13.40 -8.62 -21.07
CA TRP A 9 -13.16 -8.66 -22.51
C TRP A 9 -13.02 -10.11 -22.95
N SER A 10 -13.63 -10.48 -24.06
CA SER A 10 -13.53 -11.83 -24.64
C SER A 10 -13.48 -11.74 -26.16
N THR A 11 -12.58 -12.54 -26.75
CA THR A 11 -12.50 -12.68 -28.20
C THR A 11 -13.67 -13.49 -28.79
N ASP A 12 -14.52 -14.12 -27.96
CA ASP A 12 -15.71 -14.83 -28.42
C ASP A 12 -16.75 -13.87 -29.03
N ALA A 13 -16.66 -12.58 -28.70
CA ALA A 13 -17.53 -11.54 -29.24
C ALA A 13 -17.21 -11.15 -30.69
N VAL A 14 -16.08 -11.62 -31.27
CA VAL A 14 -15.65 -11.25 -32.62
C VAL A 14 -15.32 -12.48 -33.49
N PRO A 15 -15.45 -12.37 -34.83
CA PRO A 15 -15.14 -13.47 -35.74
C PRO A 15 -13.67 -13.95 -35.63
N PRO A 16 -13.38 -15.24 -35.83
CA PRO A 16 -12.04 -15.83 -35.63
C PRO A 16 -10.88 -15.04 -36.26
N ALA A 17 -11.06 -14.55 -37.49
CA ALA A 17 -10.03 -13.81 -38.23
C ALA A 17 -9.64 -12.46 -37.59
N GLN A 18 -10.46 -11.89 -36.71
CA GLN A 18 -10.25 -10.59 -36.07
C GLN A 18 -9.86 -10.71 -34.59
N ARG A 19 -9.80 -11.93 -34.04
CA ARG A 19 -9.66 -12.14 -32.59
C ARG A 19 -8.36 -11.64 -32.01
N LEU A 20 -7.24 -11.83 -32.71
CA LEU A 20 -5.93 -11.36 -32.25
C LEU A 20 -5.85 -9.83 -32.26
N ASP A 21 -6.31 -9.19 -33.33
CA ASP A 21 -6.32 -7.72 -33.44
C ASP A 21 -7.25 -7.08 -32.40
N TYR A 22 -8.44 -7.66 -32.21
CA TYR A 22 -9.34 -7.26 -31.13
C TYR A 22 -8.67 -7.42 -29.76
N TRP A 23 -7.97 -8.52 -29.53
CA TRP A 23 -7.29 -8.79 -28.26
C TRP A 23 -6.18 -7.77 -27.97
N VAL A 24 -5.39 -7.38 -28.96
CA VAL A 24 -4.39 -6.30 -28.81
C VAL A 24 -5.08 -5.02 -28.35
N GLY A 25 -6.21 -4.65 -28.97
CA GLY A 25 -7.01 -3.50 -28.56
C GLY A 25 -7.56 -3.61 -27.13
N ALA A 26 -8.16 -4.75 -26.80
CA ALA A 26 -8.75 -5.02 -25.48
C ALA A 26 -7.70 -5.01 -24.35
N VAL A 27 -6.49 -5.53 -24.60
CA VAL A 27 -5.38 -5.48 -23.64
C VAL A 27 -4.90 -4.04 -23.43
N CYS A 28 -4.87 -3.22 -24.50
CA CYS A 28 -4.52 -1.80 -24.37
C CYS A 28 -5.55 -1.01 -23.56
N GLU A 29 -6.83 -1.32 -23.71
CA GLU A 29 -7.92 -0.67 -22.96
C GLU A 29 -7.99 -1.15 -21.50
N GLY A 30 -7.78 -2.46 -21.26
CA GLY A 30 -7.96 -3.10 -19.95
C GLY A 30 -6.73 -3.14 -19.04
N PHE A 31 -5.51 -2.96 -19.58
CA PHE A 31 -4.26 -2.97 -18.80
C PHE A 31 -3.40 -1.74 -19.07
N LEU A 32 -2.71 -1.75 -20.21
CA LEU A 32 -1.67 -0.83 -20.59
C LEU A 32 -1.37 -1.05 -22.07
N GLU A 33 -0.80 -0.06 -22.75
CA GLU A 33 -0.36 -0.27 -24.13
C GLU A 33 0.69 -1.37 -24.22
N MET A 34 0.38 -2.40 -25.01
CA MET A 34 1.21 -3.58 -25.23
C MET A 34 0.98 -4.13 -26.64
N ASP A 35 2.01 -4.76 -27.20
CA ASP A 35 1.91 -5.49 -28.46
C ASP A 35 1.81 -7.00 -28.14
N VAL A 36 1.00 -7.74 -28.90
CA VAL A 36 0.81 -9.19 -28.71
C VAL A 36 0.98 -9.91 -30.04
N THR A 37 1.71 -11.03 -30.03
CA THR A 37 1.75 -11.98 -31.16
C THR A 37 1.34 -13.36 -30.66
N SER A 38 0.90 -14.23 -31.57
CA SER A 38 0.53 -15.59 -31.20
C SER A 38 0.82 -16.57 -32.34
N PRO A 39 1.43 -17.74 -32.06
CA PRO A 39 1.54 -18.82 -33.03
C PRO A 39 0.17 -19.43 -33.38
N ALA A 40 -0.86 -19.17 -32.57
CA ALA A 40 -2.22 -19.66 -32.75
C ALA A 40 -3.16 -18.62 -33.36
N ALA A 41 -2.65 -17.64 -34.12
CA ALA A 41 -3.42 -16.50 -34.62
C ALA A 41 -4.74 -16.88 -35.32
N ALA A 42 -4.73 -17.94 -36.15
CA ALA A 42 -5.91 -18.39 -36.90
C ALA A 42 -7.05 -18.93 -36.00
N GLY A 43 -6.72 -19.43 -34.81
CA GLY A 43 -7.67 -20.00 -33.85
C GLY A 43 -7.65 -19.28 -32.50
N PHE A 44 -7.16 -18.04 -32.46
CA PHE A 44 -6.87 -17.34 -31.21
C PHE A 44 -8.12 -17.18 -30.35
N GLY A 45 -8.01 -17.52 -29.07
CA GLY A 45 -9.08 -17.39 -28.08
C GLY A 45 -8.53 -16.84 -26.78
N ALA A 46 -9.11 -15.77 -26.25
CA ALA A 46 -8.69 -15.21 -24.97
C ALA A 46 -9.80 -14.45 -24.24
N THR A 47 -9.70 -14.43 -22.92
CA THR A 47 -10.56 -13.66 -22.03
C THR A 47 -9.73 -12.93 -20.99
N LEU A 48 -10.09 -11.69 -20.70
CA LEU A 48 -9.58 -10.89 -19.60
C LEU A 48 -10.75 -10.53 -18.68
N GLU A 49 -10.60 -10.82 -17.40
CA GLU A 49 -11.45 -10.26 -16.35
C GLU A 49 -10.61 -9.40 -15.41
N SER A 50 -11.13 -8.23 -15.05
CA SER A 50 -10.43 -7.25 -14.22
C SER A 50 -11.36 -6.65 -13.17
N ALA A 51 -10.87 -6.51 -11.94
CA ALA A 51 -11.59 -5.81 -10.87
C ALA A 51 -10.63 -5.17 -9.86
N ALA A 52 -11.02 -4.02 -9.33
CA ALA A 52 -10.25 -3.30 -8.31
C ALA A 52 -10.41 -3.93 -6.92
N LEU A 53 -9.29 -4.12 -6.22
CA LEU A 53 -9.18 -4.44 -4.81
C LEU A 53 -8.47 -3.28 -4.10
N GLY A 54 -9.23 -2.23 -3.75
CA GLY A 54 -8.65 -0.99 -3.24
C GLY A 54 -7.73 -0.35 -4.30
N PRO A 55 -6.46 -0.07 -3.99
CA PRO A 55 -5.51 0.53 -4.95
C PRO A 55 -4.90 -0.48 -5.94
N ILE A 56 -5.12 -1.78 -5.75
CA ILE A 56 -4.59 -2.86 -6.59
C ILE A 56 -5.66 -3.28 -7.59
N VAL A 57 -5.29 -3.63 -8.82
CA VAL A 57 -6.22 -4.27 -9.78
C VAL A 57 -5.85 -5.74 -9.92
N VAL A 58 -6.85 -6.60 -9.76
CA VAL A 58 -6.70 -8.05 -9.93
C VAL A 58 -7.19 -8.41 -11.33
N ASN A 59 -6.27 -8.92 -12.16
CA ASN A 59 -6.57 -9.36 -13.51
C ASN A 59 -6.43 -10.88 -13.62
N GLN A 60 -7.38 -11.49 -14.33
CA GLN A 60 -7.30 -12.89 -14.72
C GLN A 60 -7.38 -12.99 -16.24
N VAL A 61 -6.28 -13.43 -16.84
CA VAL A 61 -6.18 -13.73 -18.27
C VAL A 61 -6.34 -15.23 -18.45
N ARG A 62 -7.08 -15.65 -19.47
CA ARG A 62 -7.11 -17.03 -19.95
C ARG A 62 -7.07 -17.04 -21.46
N GLY A 63 -6.40 -18.00 -22.07
CA GLY A 63 -6.42 -18.10 -23.53
C GLY A 63 -5.23 -18.79 -24.18
N SER A 64 -5.17 -18.66 -25.50
CA SER A 64 -4.14 -19.22 -26.36
C SER A 64 -2.75 -18.72 -26.02
N ALA A 65 -1.74 -19.53 -26.37
CA ALA A 65 -0.33 -19.16 -26.31
C ALA A 65 -0.09 -17.82 -27.01
N GLN A 66 0.72 -16.96 -26.39
CA GLN A 66 1.02 -15.64 -26.93
C GLN A 66 2.34 -15.08 -26.40
N ASP A 67 2.98 -14.24 -27.19
CA ASP A 67 4.08 -13.40 -26.74
C ASP A 67 3.56 -11.99 -26.53
N VAL A 68 3.99 -11.37 -25.43
CA VAL A 68 3.51 -10.07 -24.99
C VAL A 68 4.70 -9.13 -24.84
N TYR A 69 4.61 -7.94 -25.44
CA TYR A 69 5.72 -7.01 -25.53
C TYR A 69 5.33 -5.63 -25.03
N ARG A 70 6.12 -5.13 -24.07
CA ARG A 70 6.10 -3.72 -23.68
C ARG A 70 7.17 -2.98 -24.46
N THR A 71 6.79 -2.34 -25.56
CA THR A 71 7.73 -1.69 -26.49
C THR A 71 7.99 -0.23 -26.12
N ARG A 72 9.05 0.38 -26.70
CA ARG A 72 9.34 1.82 -26.48
C ARG A 72 8.19 2.72 -26.93
N ARG A 73 7.55 2.36 -28.05
CA ARG A 73 6.39 3.06 -28.61
C ARG A 73 5.24 3.05 -27.61
N ALA A 74 4.93 1.87 -27.08
CA ALA A 74 3.89 1.72 -26.09
C ALA A 74 4.19 2.52 -24.81
N ILE A 75 5.45 2.55 -24.37
CA ILE A 75 5.87 3.35 -23.19
C ILE A 75 5.63 4.84 -23.41
N ALA A 76 5.96 5.36 -24.59
CA ALA A 76 5.83 6.77 -24.91
C ALA A 76 4.38 7.27 -24.92
N HIS A 77 3.40 6.42 -25.24
CA HIS A 77 1.99 6.81 -25.29
C HIS A 77 1.20 6.47 -24.01
N SER A 78 1.80 5.75 -23.06
CA SER A 78 1.12 5.38 -21.81
C SER A 78 1.00 6.57 -20.86
N SER A 79 -0.22 6.83 -20.39
CA SER A 79 -0.53 7.89 -19.41
C SER A 79 -0.27 7.48 -17.96
N HIS A 80 -0.28 6.17 -17.68
CA HIS A 80 -0.07 5.59 -16.36
C HIS A 80 0.92 4.42 -16.48
N ASN A 81 1.62 4.10 -15.38
CA ASN A 81 2.54 2.97 -15.33
C ASN A 81 2.49 2.31 -13.96
N TYR A 82 2.76 1.01 -13.92
CA TYR A 82 2.55 0.13 -12.79
C TYR A 82 3.68 -0.89 -12.70
N PHE A 83 3.80 -1.53 -11.55
CA PHE A 83 4.42 -2.83 -11.50
C PHE A 83 3.35 -3.90 -11.73
N TYR A 84 3.73 -4.99 -12.39
CA TYR A 84 2.89 -6.17 -12.50
C TYR A 84 3.51 -7.34 -11.76
N LEU A 85 2.73 -7.99 -10.89
CA LEU A 85 3.07 -9.28 -10.28
C LEU A 85 2.27 -10.36 -10.98
N LEU A 86 2.95 -11.25 -11.69
CA LEU A 86 2.31 -12.29 -12.50
C LEU A 86 2.54 -13.67 -11.87
N CYS A 87 1.50 -14.50 -11.84
CA CYS A 87 1.57 -15.90 -11.41
C CYS A 87 0.70 -16.78 -12.33
N LYS A 88 1.27 -17.93 -12.72
CA LYS A 88 0.66 -18.90 -13.65
C LYS A 88 0.72 -20.29 -13.03
N THR A 89 -0.32 -21.12 -13.19
CA THR A 89 -0.46 -22.39 -12.46
C THR A 89 -0.50 -23.65 -13.31
N ASP A 90 -0.49 -23.53 -14.63
CA ASP A 90 -0.77 -24.61 -15.58
C ASP A 90 0.44 -24.97 -16.47
N SER A 91 1.29 -24.02 -16.85
CA SER A 91 2.49 -24.30 -17.65
C SER A 91 3.68 -23.40 -17.31
N ALA A 92 4.89 -23.86 -17.69
CA ALA A 92 6.08 -23.03 -17.65
C ALA A 92 6.04 -21.94 -18.72
N TRP A 93 6.72 -20.82 -18.45
CA TRP A 93 6.79 -19.65 -19.32
C TRP A 93 8.07 -18.84 -19.04
N VAL A 94 8.34 -17.82 -19.85
CA VAL A 94 9.54 -16.97 -19.69
C VAL A 94 9.13 -15.51 -19.58
N ALA A 95 9.77 -14.78 -18.66
CA ALA A 95 9.68 -13.33 -18.56
C ALA A 95 11.07 -12.71 -18.69
N ALA A 96 11.19 -11.64 -19.46
CA ALA A 96 12.45 -10.92 -19.66
C ALA A 96 12.28 -9.41 -19.45
N GLN A 97 13.21 -8.79 -18.72
CA GLN A 97 13.28 -7.34 -18.50
C GLN A 97 14.69 -6.93 -18.11
N ASP A 98 15.16 -5.78 -18.60
CA ASP A 98 16.47 -5.19 -18.25
C ASP A 98 17.66 -6.17 -18.38
N GLY A 99 17.66 -6.98 -19.43
CA GLY A 99 18.71 -7.97 -19.71
C GLY A 99 18.67 -9.21 -18.81
N ARG A 100 17.68 -9.31 -17.91
CA ARG A 100 17.39 -10.51 -17.13
C ARG A 100 16.31 -11.32 -17.83
N SER A 101 16.43 -12.64 -17.77
CA SER A 101 15.41 -13.58 -18.24
C SER A 101 15.21 -14.66 -17.19
N ALA A 102 13.97 -14.87 -16.78
CA ALA A 102 13.58 -15.90 -15.84
C ALA A 102 12.68 -16.91 -16.55
N ARG A 103 12.97 -18.19 -16.34
CA ARG A 103 12.03 -19.28 -16.63
C ARG A 103 11.22 -19.56 -15.36
N LEU A 104 9.91 -19.43 -15.48
CA LEU A 104 8.94 -19.63 -14.40
C LEU A 104 8.29 -21.00 -14.57
N LEU A 105 8.12 -21.72 -13.47
CA LEU A 105 7.36 -22.97 -13.39
C LEU A 105 5.94 -22.70 -12.88
N PRO A 106 4.99 -23.65 -13.06
CA PRO A 106 3.67 -23.54 -12.47
C PRO A 106 3.71 -23.24 -10.96
N GLY A 107 3.07 -22.13 -10.58
CA GLY A 107 3.00 -21.63 -9.22
C GLY A 107 4.04 -20.56 -8.89
N ASP A 108 5.06 -20.35 -9.73
CA ASP A 108 6.03 -19.27 -9.53
C ASP A 108 5.41 -17.90 -9.84
N ALA A 109 6.04 -16.86 -9.30
CA ALA A 109 5.69 -15.47 -9.62
C ALA A 109 6.89 -14.66 -10.12
N VAL A 110 6.60 -13.54 -10.78
CA VAL A 110 7.59 -12.57 -11.24
C VAL A 110 7.04 -11.15 -11.15
N LEU A 111 7.88 -10.22 -10.71
CA LEU A 111 7.59 -8.79 -10.73
C LEU A 111 8.17 -8.16 -12.00
N VAL A 112 7.44 -7.27 -12.66
CA VAL A 112 7.97 -6.44 -13.76
C VAL A 112 7.55 -4.97 -13.61
N ASP A 113 8.34 -4.06 -14.17
CA ASP A 113 8.10 -2.61 -14.16
C ASP A 113 7.62 -2.13 -15.54
N SER A 114 6.41 -1.60 -15.64
CA SER A 114 5.86 -1.18 -16.94
C SER A 114 6.37 0.14 -17.48
N ARG A 115 7.19 0.87 -16.69
CA ARG A 115 7.94 2.06 -17.15
C ARG A 115 9.10 1.68 -18.08
N ARG A 116 9.44 0.39 -18.16
CA ARG A 116 10.56 -0.14 -18.94
C ARG A 116 10.08 -1.25 -19.87
N ARG A 117 10.93 -1.61 -20.85
CA ARG A 117 10.60 -2.71 -21.77
C ARG A 117 10.64 -4.04 -21.06
N TYR A 118 9.70 -4.91 -21.40
CA TYR A 118 9.69 -6.30 -20.98
C TYR A 118 8.99 -7.17 -22.01
N GLU A 119 9.23 -8.47 -21.92
CA GLU A 119 8.72 -9.49 -22.83
C GLU A 119 8.24 -10.68 -22.01
N PHE A 120 7.08 -11.22 -22.37
CA PHE A 120 6.58 -12.49 -21.85
C PHE A 120 6.41 -13.48 -22.99
N HIS A 121 6.84 -14.72 -22.76
CA HIS A 121 6.68 -15.82 -23.70
C HIS A 121 5.80 -16.90 -23.09
N LEU A 122 4.51 -16.85 -23.38
CA LEU A 122 3.47 -17.73 -22.84
C LEU A 122 3.22 -18.86 -23.86
N LEU A 123 4.13 -19.85 -23.87
CA LEU A 123 4.29 -20.79 -24.98
C LEU A 123 3.15 -21.80 -25.19
N GLN A 124 2.34 -22.08 -24.16
CA GLN A 124 1.26 -23.08 -24.23
C GLN A 124 -0.13 -22.46 -24.07
N SER A 125 -0.26 -21.52 -23.13
CA SER A 125 -1.50 -20.82 -22.80
C SER A 125 -1.15 -19.53 -22.07
N ALA A 126 -2.08 -18.59 -22.02
CA ALA A 126 -1.93 -17.31 -21.33
C ALA A 126 -2.57 -17.27 -19.93
N ASP A 127 -2.97 -18.41 -19.39
CA ASP A 127 -3.70 -18.53 -18.14
C ASP A 127 -2.92 -17.96 -16.94
N THR A 128 -3.19 -16.72 -16.57
CA THR A 128 -2.33 -15.94 -15.68
C THR A 128 -3.16 -15.05 -14.76
N ILE A 129 -2.82 -15.05 -13.47
CA ILE A 129 -3.25 -14.01 -12.54
C ILE A 129 -2.18 -12.92 -12.59
N SER A 130 -2.58 -11.69 -12.92
CA SER A 130 -1.71 -10.53 -12.97
C SER A 130 -2.26 -9.44 -12.06
N LEU A 131 -1.45 -9.01 -11.09
CA LEU A 131 -1.80 -7.90 -10.21
C LEU A 131 -1.17 -6.63 -10.75
N GLU A 132 -1.98 -5.62 -10.98
CA GLU A 132 -1.51 -4.27 -11.26
C GLU A 132 -1.29 -3.52 -9.94
N LEU A 133 -0.06 -3.07 -9.73
CA LEU A 133 0.38 -2.48 -8.48
C LEU A 133 0.85 -1.04 -8.74
N PRO A 134 0.26 -0.02 -8.08
CA PRO A 134 0.75 1.35 -8.19
C PRO A 134 2.23 1.44 -7.84
N THR A 135 3.00 2.19 -8.63
CA THR A 135 4.46 2.35 -8.43
C THR A 135 4.79 2.83 -7.02
N ALA A 136 4.11 3.86 -6.54
CA ALA A 136 4.27 4.38 -5.18
C ALA A 136 3.91 3.36 -4.08
N TRP A 137 2.98 2.44 -4.35
CA TRP A 137 2.63 1.38 -3.42
C TRP A 137 3.76 0.35 -3.34
N VAL A 138 4.31 -0.11 -4.47
CA VAL A 138 5.45 -1.05 -4.49
C VAL A 138 6.69 -0.45 -3.85
N ASP A 139 7.01 0.80 -4.19
CA ASP A 139 8.19 1.51 -3.65
C ASP A 139 8.10 1.68 -2.12
N SER A 140 6.89 1.64 -1.53
CA SER A 140 6.70 1.69 -0.07
C SER A 140 7.03 0.38 0.65
N TRP A 141 7.00 -0.75 -0.07
CA TRP A 141 7.29 -2.09 0.45
C TRP A 141 8.67 -2.59 0.05
N ILE A 142 9.12 -2.22 -1.14
CA ILE A 142 10.34 -2.74 -1.77
C ILE A 142 11.17 -1.55 -2.24
N PRO A 143 12.13 -1.09 -1.41
CA PRO A 143 13.16 -0.18 -1.86
C PRO A 143 13.87 -0.76 -3.09
N ASP A 144 14.09 0.07 -4.10
CA ASP A 144 14.76 -0.32 -5.35
C ASP A 144 14.10 -1.53 -6.04
N ALA A 145 12.76 -1.55 -6.10
CA ALA A 145 11.98 -2.62 -6.75
C ALA A 145 12.43 -2.95 -8.18
N GLY A 146 13.05 -1.99 -8.89
CA GLY A 146 13.70 -2.20 -10.18
C GLY A 146 14.81 -3.25 -10.20
N ASP A 147 15.43 -3.56 -9.07
CA ASP A 147 16.43 -4.63 -8.96
C ASP A 147 15.83 -6.03 -8.79
N GLN A 148 14.56 -6.08 -8.41
CA GLN A 148 13.80 -7.32 -8.20
C GLN A 148 13.03 -7.77 -9.47
N VAL A 149 12.98 -6.93 -10.50
CA VAL A 149 12.23 -7.25 -11.73
C VAL A 149 12.85 -8.41 -12.51
N ALA A 150 11.99 -9.17 -13.20
CA ALA A 150 12.35 -10.35 -13.99
C ALA A 150 13.20 -11.39 -13.23
N ARG A 151 13.04 -11.46 -11.90
CA ARG A 151 13.56 -12.54 -11.06
C ARG A 151 12.44 -13.51 -10.71
N ARG A 152 12.74 -14.79 -10.74
CA ARG A 152 11.81 -15.84 -10.31
C ARG A 152 11.61 -15.78 -8.80
N ILE A 153 10.36 -15.60 -8.38
CA ILE A 153 9.93 -15.86 -7.02
C ILE A 153 9.45 -17.31 -6.99
N ASP A 154 10.22 -18.17 -6.31
CA ASP A 154 9.95 -19.61 -6.25
C ASP A 154 8.66 -19.89 -5.48
N GLY A 155 7.66 -20.41 -6.18
CA GLY A 155 6.32 -20.64 -5.65
C GLY A 155 6.19 -21.87 -4.76
N GLN A 156 7.27 -22.64 -4.59
CA GLN A 156 7.28 -23.87 -3.80
C GLN A 156 8.24 -23.80 -2.60
N ALA A 157 8.99 -22.70 -2.44
CA ALA A 157 10.00 -22.57 -1.40
C ALA A 157 9.87 -21.26 -0.60
N GLY A 158 10.14 -21.37 0.72
CA GLY A 158 10.26 -20.23 1.63
C GLY A 158 9.07 -19.26 1.58
N TRP A 159 9.37 -17.96 1.64
CA TRP A 159 8.36 -16.90 1.56
C TRP A 159 7.75 -16.73 0.15
N GLY A 160 8.46 -17.17 -0.89
CA GLY A 160 7.93 -17.18 -2.25
C GLY A 160 6.70 -18.08 -2.37
N GLY A 161 6.72 -19.26 -1.75
CA GLY A 161 5.57 -20.16 -1.72
C GLY A 161 4.35 -19.57 -0.99
N VAL A 162 4.58 -18.84 0.11
CA VAL A 162 3.50 -18.16 0.85
C VAL A 162 2.89 -17.03 0.02
N LEU A 163 3.73 -16.18 -0.60
CA LEU A 163 3.28 -15.12 -1.50
C LEU A 163 2.47 -15.70 -2.67
N CYS A 164 3.01 -16.69 -3.38
CA CYS A 164 2.35 -17.25 -4.55
C CYS A 164 1.07 -18.00 -4.16
N GLY A 165 1.02 -18.63 -2.97
CA GLY A 165 -0.21 -19.16 -2.40
C GLY A 165 -1.27 -18.08 -2.19
N PHE A 166 -0.89 -16.93 -1.63
CA PHE A 166 -1.78 -15.78 -1.43
C PHE A 166 -2.29 -15.20 -2.76
N VAL A 167 -1.38 -14.95 -3.73
CA VAL A 167 -1.73 -14.40 -5.06
C VAL A 167 -2.72 -15.30 -5.79
N ARG A 168 -2.57 -16.62 -5.70
CA ARG A 168 -3.49 -17.59 -6.34
C ARG A 168 -4.90 -17.60 -5.77
N GLN A 169 -5.10 -17.07 -4.55
CA GLN A 169 -6.44 -16.88 -3.97
C GLN A 169 -7.08 -15.57 -4.42
N LEU A 170 -6.33 -14.67 -5.08
CA LEU A 170 -6.88 -13.43 -5.61
C LEU A 170 -7.54 -13.71 -6.96
N SER A 171 -8.79 -13.26 -7.09
CA SER A 171 -9.55 -13.30 -8.34
C SER A 171 -10.38 -12.04 -8.49
N PRO A 172 -10.80 -11.67 -9.72
CA PRO A 172 -11.72 -10.56 -9.93
C PRO A 172 -13.01 -10.69 -9.10
N GLN A 173 -13.54 -11.91 -8.94
CA GLN A 173 -14.73 -12.19 -8.13
C GLN A 173 -14.49 -11.91 -6.65
N MET A 174 -13.32 -12.29 -6.12
CA MET A 174 -12.93 -11.99 -4.75
C MET A 174 -12.73 -10.47 -4.57
N ALA A 175 -12.11 -9.79 -5.54
CA ALA A 175 -11.87 -8.35 -5.48
C ALA A 175 -13.16 -7.52 -5.38
N VAL A 176 -14.22 -7.92 -6.10
CA VAL A 176 -15.54 -7.27 -6.03
C VAL A 176 -16.25 -7.49 -4.69
N LYS A 177 -16.05 -8.65 -4.05
CA LYS A 177 -16.64 -8.99 -2.77
C LYS A 177 -15.58 -9.55 -1.81
N PRO A 178 -14.68 -8.70 -1.31
CA PRO A 178 -13.54 -9.18 -0.56
C PRO A 178 -13.99 -9.69 0.81
N PRO A 179 -13.43 -10.81 1.31
CA PRO A 179 -13.79 -11.39 2.60
C PRO A 179 -13.30 -10.55 3.79
N MET A 180 -12.38 -9.61 3.53
CA MET A 180 -11.73 -8.72 4.47
C MET A 180 -11.61 -7.33 3.84
N PRO A 181 -11.31 -6.26 4.62
CA PRO A 181 -11.03 -4.94 4.06
C PRO A 181 -9.92 -4.99 3.01
N ALA A 182 -10.11 -4.28 1.90
CA ALA A 182 -9.16 -4.29 0.77
C ALA A 182 -7.76 -3.78 1.18
N GLU A 183 -7.70 -2.80 2.08
CA GLU A 183 -6.45 -2.27 2.63
C GLU A 183 -5.67 -3.32 3.40
N LEU A 184 -6.36 -4.19 4.15
CA LEU A 184 -5.72 -5.28 4.90
C LEU A 184 -5.13 -6.34 3.96
N LEU A 185 -5.86 -6.69 2.90
CA LEU A 185 -5.37 -7.62 1.88
C LEU A 185 -4.19 -7.03 1.10
N GLY A 186 -4.23 -5.72 0.81
CA GLY A 186 -3.11 -4.97 0.24
C GLY A 186 -1.88 -5.01 1.13
N ASP A 187 -2.00 -4.61 2.40
CA ASP A 187 -0.87 -4.62 3.35
C ASP A 187 -0.23 -6.01 3.50
N GLN A 188 -1.06 -7.06 3.51
CA GLN A 188 -0.59 -8.44 3.55
C GLN A 188 0.18 -8.82 2.27
N LEU A 189 -0.33 -8.45 1.10
CA LEU A 189 0.37 -8.67 -0.18
C LEU A 189 1.73 -7.97 -0.19
N GLY A 190 1.78 -6.70 0.20
CA GLY A 190 3.02 -5.91 0.23
C GLY A 190 4.07 -6.50 1.18
N SER A 191 3.63 -6.91 2.38
CA SER A 191 4.50 -7.57 3.35
C SER A 191 5.08 -8.89 2.84
N LEU A 192 4.24 -9.72 2.19
CA LEU A 192 4.69 -10.99 1.60
C LEU A 192 5.63 -10.78 0.41
N LEU A 193 5.38 -9.74 -0.40
CA LEU A 193 6.23 -9.39 -1.52
C LEU A 193 7.63 -9.01 -1.02
N ALA A 194 7.73 -8.14 0.00
CA ALA A 194 9.00 -7.76 0.62
C ALA A 194 9.77 -8.95 1.21
N LEU A 195 9.08 -9.88 1.89
CA LEU A 195 9.68 -11.10 2.42
C LEU A 195 10.18 -12.04 1.31
N ALA A 196 9.40 -12.19 0.24
CA ALA A 196 9.71 -13.10 -0.85
C ALA A 196 10.86 -12.62 -1.76
N THR A 197 11.03 -11.31 -1.92
CA THR A 197 12.14 -10.75 -2.72
C THR A 197 13.44 -10.63 -1.93
N GLY A 198 13.46 -11.07 -0.66
CA GLY A 198 14.60 -10.82 0.24
C GLY A 198 14.84 -9.34 0.49
N SER A 199 13.93 -8.48 0.03
CA SER A 199 13.84 -7.06 0.31
C SER A 199 13.10 -6.87 1.64
N ALA A 200 13.47 -7.69 2.65
CA ALA A 200 13.19 -7.29 4.01
C ALA A 200 13.72 -5.86 4.12
N PRO A 201 12.90 -4.89 4.58
CA PRO A 201 13.31 -3.50 4.61
C PRO A 201 14.69 -3.44 5.24
N ALA A 202 15.70 -3.05 4.45
CA ALA A 202 17.10 -3.12 4.80
C ALA A 202 17.34 -2.27 6.04
N ASP A 203 17.25 -2.83 7.25
CA ASP A 203 17.34 -2.14 8.54
C ASP A 203 16.94 -0.65 8.53
N GLU A 204 15.83 -0.35 7.83
CA GLU A 204 15.15 0.92 7.85
C GLU A 204 13.68 0.61 8.15
N PRO A 205 13.38 0.17 9.39
CA PRO A 205 12.03 0.19 9.93
C PRO A 205 11.40 1.60 9.88
N ASP A 206 12.14 2.63 9.49
CA ASP A 206 11.81 4.02 9.70
C ASP A 206 10.73 4.56 8.76
N LYS A 207 10.68 4.30 7.45
CA LYS A 207 9.74 5.06 6.59
C LYS A 207 8.25 4.77 6.81
N GLY A 208 7.83 3.51 6.79
CA GLY A 208 6.44 3.12 7.03
C GLY A 208 6.00 3.29 8.49
N ARG A 209 6.91 3.03 9.44
CA ARG A 209 6.64 3.20 10.88
C ARG A 209 6.74 4.66 11.30
N THR A 210 7.60 5.48 10.69
CA THR A 210 7.63 6.94 10.88
C THR A 210 6.43 7.59 10.22
N ALA A 211 5.95 7.11 9.07
CA ALA A 211 4.67 7.55 8.52
C ALA A 211 3.51 7.23 9.48
N LEU A 212 3.44 6.00 10.00
CA LEU A 212 2.42 5.61 10.98
C LEU A 212 2.56 6.39 12.29
N ARG A 213 3.77 6.51 12.83
CA ARG A 213 4.07 7.26 14.04
C ARG A 213 3.70 8.74 13.88
N ARG A 214 4.02 9.34 12.72
CA ARG A 214 3.62 10.70 12.38
C ARG A 214 2.10 10.82 12.36
N ARG A 215 1.37 9.92 11.70
CA ARG A 215 -0.12 9.89 11.71
C ARG A 215 -0.69 9.77 13.11
N VAL A 216 -0.12 8.91 13.97
CA VAL A 216 -0.50 8.76 15.38
C VAL A 216 -0.25 10.06 16.16
N LEU A 217 0.93 10.67 16.00
CA LEU A 217 1.28 11.92 16.67
C LEU A 217 0.41 13.10 16.19
N ASP A 218 0.11 13.16 14.90
CA ASP A 218 -0.73 14.20 14.30
C ASP A 218 -2.18 14.07 14.78
N ALA A 219 -2.77 12.86 14.74
CA ALA A 219 -4.11 12.60 15.29
C ALA A 219 -4.19 12.88 16.79
N THR A 220 -3.14 12.54 17.54
CA THR A 220 -3.05 12.87 18.99
C THR A 220 -2.96 14.38 19.20
N ARG A 221 -2.22 15.10 18.35
CA ARG A 221 -2.09 16.56 18.41
C ARG A 221 -3.42 17.24 18.08
N GLU A 222 -4.15 16.80 17.07
CA GLU A 222 -5.44 17.38 16.69
C GLU A 222 -6.48 17.22 17.81
N ARG A 223 -6.45 16.07 18.48
CA ARG A 223 -7.43 15.69 19.51
C ARG A 223 -6.97 15.96 20.94
N HIS A 224 -5.81 16.60 21.14
CA HIS A 224 -5.18 16.70 22.46
C HIS A 224 -6.07 17.35 23.53
N ALA A 225 -6.96 18.26 23.14
CA ALA A 225 -7.87 18.97 24.02
C ALA A 225 -9.09 18.14 24.45
N GLU A 226 -9.35 16.98 23.83
CA GLU A 226 -10.45 16.09 24.22
C GLU A 226 -10.23 15.53 25.63
N PRO A 227 -11.14 15.80 26.58
CA PRO A 227 -11.07 15.18 27.90
C PRO A 227 -11.22 13.65 27.79
N GLY A 228 -10.34 12.91 28.46
CA GLY A 228 -10.41 11.44 28.46
C GLY A 228 -9.91 10.76 27.19
N LEU A 229 -9.23 11.45 26.27
CA LEU A 229 -8.64 10.83 25.07
C LEU A 229 -7.75 9.63 25.42
N THR A 230 -8.06 8.47 24.81
CA THR A 230 -7.33 7.21 25.02
C THR A 230 -6.57 6.77 23.78
N ALA A 231 -5.54 5.93 23.97
CA ALA A 231 -4.80 5.30 22.87
C ALA A 231 -5.73 4.47 21.97
N ALA A 232 -6.62 3.66 22.58
CA ALA A 232 -7.66 2.93 21.86
C ALA A 232 -8.57 3.84 20.99
N GLY A 233 -8.93 5.03 21.49
CA GLY A 233 -9.75 5.99 20.74
C GLY A 233 -9.05 6.56 19.52
N VAL A 234 -7.74 6.85 19.62
CA VAL A 234 -6.92 7.30 18.48
C VAL A 234 -6.68 6.16 17.50
N ALA A 235 -6.34 4.96 17.99
CA ALA A 235 -6.11 3.77 17.19
C ALA A 235 -7.32 3.43 16.31
N ARG A 236 -8.54 3.47 16.89
CA ARG A 236 -9.81 3.23 16.18
C ARG A 236 -10.03 4.22 15.03
N THR A 237 -9.71 5.49 15.25
CA THR A 237 -9.89 6.55 14.24
C THR A 237 -8.93 6.36 13.06
N LEU A 238 -7.75 5.79 13.31
CA LEU A 238 -6.73 5.53 12.31
C LEU A 238 -6.84 4.14 11.65
N GLY A 239 -7.81 3.32 12.07
CA GLY A 239 -7.98 1.96 11.55
C GLY A 239 -6.89 0.98 11.96
N ILE A 240 -6.20 1.22 13.10
CA ILE A 240 -5.09 0.39 13.58
C ILE A 240 -5.41 -0.24 14.94
N SER A 241 -4.67 -1.31 15.30
CA SER A 241 -4.74 -1.87 16.65
C SER A 241 -4.04 -0.98 17.69
N GLU A 242 -4.49 -1.01 18.94
CA GLU A 242 -3.82 -0.32 20.07
C GLU A 242 -2.39 -0.83 20.28
N ARG A 243 -2.14 -2.12 20.03
CA ARG A 243 -0.79 -2.72 20.05
C ARG A 243 0.12 -2.11 18.98
N SER A 244 -0.40 -1.88 17.77
CA SER A 244 0.36 -1.23 16.69
C SER A 244 0.71 0.20 17.03
N LEU A 245 -0.21 0.93 17.66
CA LEU A 245 0.00 2.30 18.14
C LEU A 245 1.11 2.35 19.20
N HIS A 246 1.03 1.51 20.24
CA HIS A 246 2.05 1.49 21.29
C HIS A 246 3.42 1.11 20.76
N ARG A 247 3.47 0.14 19.85
CA ARG A 247 4.70 -0.31 19.21
C ARG A 247 5.39 0.82 18.44
N CYS A 248 4.67 1.52 17.54
CA CYS A 248 5.28 2.59 16.75
C CYS A 248 5.69 3.82 17.60
N LEU A 249 5.00 4.10 18.71
CA LEU A 249 5.42 5.16 19.63
C LEU A 249 6.66 4.74 20.45
N GLY A 250 6.68 3.50 20.93
CA GLY A 250 7.79 2.96 21.74
C GLY A 250 9.11 2.93 20.98
N GLU A 251 9.07 2.59 19.70
CA GLU A 251 10.24 2.67 18.80
C GLU A 251 10.78 4.08 18.66
N GLY A 252 9.90 5.08 18.64
CA GLY A 252 10.29 6.49 18.65
C GLY A 252 10.56 7.05 20.05
N GLY A 253 10.84 6.19 21.03
CA GLY A 253 11.24 6.55 22.39
C GLY A 253 10.15 7.24 23.21
N THR A 254 8.88 7.07 22.87
CA THR A 254 7.78 7.76 23.55
C THR A 254 6.59 6.85 23.84
N THR A 255 5.65 7.34 24.64
CA THR A 255 4.38 6.66 24.90
C THR A 255 3.24 7.59 24.51
N PHE A 256 2.05 7.02 24.32
CA PHE A 256 0.85 7.81 24.05
C PHE A 256 0.61 8.89 25.12
N ALA A 257 0.72 8.53 26.40
CA ALA A 257 0.54 9.44 27.52
C ALA A 257 1.59 10.57 27.52
N THR A 258 2.84 10.26 27.21
CA THR A 258 3.93 11.25 27.12
C THR A 258 3.69 12.22 25.95
N ALA A 259 3.34 11.71 24.77
CA ALA A 259 3.06 12.53 23.60
C ALA A 259 1.85 13.46 23.83
N LEU A 260 0.73 12.91 24.34
CA LEU A 260 -0.47 13.68 24.68
C LEU A 260 -0.16 14.79 25.69
N THR A 261 0.55 14.46 26.77
CA THR A 261 0.96 15.45 27.78
C THR A 261 1.85 16.54 27.17
N GLY A 262 2.80 16.16 26.30
CA GLY A 262 3.66 17.10 25.59
C GLY A 262 2.88 18.12 24.76
N PHE A 263 1.91 17.66 23.95
CA PHE A 263 1.06 18.56 23.15
C PHE A 263 0.23 19.50 24.03
N ARG A 264 -0.39 18.97 25.09
CA ARG A 264 -1.15 19.78 26.06
C ARG A 264 -0.28 20.86 26.71
N MET A 265 0.93 20.52 27.13
CA MET A 265 1.85 21.47 27.76
C MET A 265 2.42 22.49 26.78
N GLN A 266 2.60 22.12 25.51
CA GLN A 266 3.01 23.07 24.47
C GLN A 266 1.95 24.15 24.23
N VAL A 267 0.68 23.76 24.16
CA VAL A 267 -0.45 24.70 24.04
C VAL A 267 -0.63 25.51 25.32
N ALA A 268 -0.58 24.88 26.50
CA ALA A 268 -0.63 25.58 27.77
C ALA A 268 0.48 26.62 27.91
N ARG A 269 1.71 26.31 27.48
CA ARG A 269 2.81 27.26 27.46
C ARG A 269 2.49 28.47 26.58
N ARG A 270 1.93 28.26 25.38
CA ARG A 270 1.53 29.36 24.48
C ARG A 270 0.40 30.21 25.06
N MET A 271 -0.62 29.58 25.61
CA MET A 271 -1.75 30.27 26.24
C MET A 271 -1.31 31.04 27.46
N LEU A 272 -0.50 30.40 28.31
CA LEU A 272 0.13 31.11 29.41
C LEU A 272 0.87 32.28 28.79
N ALA A 273 1.78 32.06 27.81
CA ALA A 273 2.69 33.00 27.12
C ALA A 273 2.07 34.29 26.54
N ASP A 274 0.75 34.34 26.42
CA ASP A 274 0.06 35.39 25.68
C ASP A 274 -0.87 36.18 26.60
N ALA A 275 -0.64 37.49 26.68
CA ALA A 275 -1.37 38.40 27.57
C ALA A 275 -2.89 38.40 27.34
N ARG A 276 -3.34 38.00 26.14
CA ARG A 276 -4.78 37.86 25.83
C ARG A 276 -5.48 36.86 26.76
N PHE A 277 -4.75 35.91 27.33
CA PHE A 277 -5.29 34.88 28.22
C PHE A 277 -5.10 35.17 29.71
N ASP A 278 -4.58 36.34 30.11
CA ASP A 278 -4.29 36.63 31.54
C ASP A 278 -5.55 36.68 32.40
N ARG A 279 -6.66 37.11 31.80
CA ARG A 279 -8.01 37.12 32.39
C ARG A 279 -8.61 35.74 32.63
N LEU A 280 -8.04 34.67 32.06
CA LEU A 280 -8.47 33.31 32.36
C LEU A 280 -7.88 32.82 33.69
N ALA A 281 -8.69 32.13 34.48
CA ALA A 281 -8.19 31.40 35.64
C ALA A 281 -7.20 30.29 35.20
N ILE A 282 -6.23 29.96 36.06
CA ILE A 282 -5.27 28.88 35.76
C ILE A 282 -5.98 27.54 35.54
N ALA A 283 -7.04 27.27 36.31
CA ALA A 283 -7.87 26.07 36.13
C ALA A 283 -8.53 26.03 34.74
N GLU A 284 -9.03 27.17 34.26
CA GLU A 284 -9.66 27.30 32.93
C GLU A 284 -8.66 27.02 31.79
N ILE A 285 -7.41 27.44 31.93
CA ILE A 285 -6.35 27.05 30.97
C ILE A 285 -6.14 25.53 30.98
N GLY A 286 -6.13 24.90 32.17
CA GLY A 286 -6.04 23.46 32.32
C GLY A 286 -7.17 22.72 31.59
N PHE A 287 -8.41 23.17 31.76
CA PHE A 287 -9.57 22.59 31.08
C PHE A 287 -9.48 22.73 29.55
N ARG A 288 -9.07 23.90 29.05
CA ARG A 288 -8.93 24.15 27.60
C ARG A 288 -7.89 23.29 26.91
N VAL A 289 -6.90 22.80 27.64
CA VAL A 289 -5.91 21.84 27.12
C VAL A 289 -6.30 20.38 27.39
N GLY A 290 -7.54 20.11 27.83
CA GLY A 290 -8.06 18.75 28.01
C GLY A 290 -7.72 18.08 29.34
N LEU A 291 -7.32 18.85 30.36
CA LEU A 291 -7.10 18.33 31.72
C LEU A 291 -8.32 18.61 32.61
N ALA A 292 -8.78 17.59 33.35
CA ALA A 292 -9.95 17.70 34.22
C ALA A 292 -9.64 18.23 35.63
N ASP A 293 -8.37 18.23 36.05
CA ASP A 293 -7.94 18.63 37.40
C ASP A 293 -6.91 19.75 37.35
N ALA A 294 -7.21 20.86 38.02
CA ALA A 294 -6.34 22.02 38.15
C ALA A 294 -5.04 21.69 38.90
N SER A 295 -5.11 20.82 39.91
CA SER A 295 -3.92 20.41 40.68
C SER A 295 -2.97 19.59 39.80
N HIS A 296 -3.51 18.70 38.98
CA HIS A 296 -2.77 17.95 37.98
C HIS A 296 -2.13 18.86 36.93
N PHE A 297 -2.84 19.88 36.45
CA PHE A 297 -2.30 20.86 35.53
C PHE A 297 -1.08 21.61 36.11
N VAL A 298 -1.16 22.07 37.35
CA VAL A 298 -0.03 22.75 38.02
C VAL A 298 1.18 21.84 38.15
N ARG A 299 0.97 20.56 38.53
CA ARG A 299 2.05 19.57 38.62
C ARG A 299 2.72 19.32 37.26
N LEU A 300 1.93 19.19 36.20
CA LEU A 300 2.45 19.01 34.85
C LEU A 300 3.23 20.23 34.35
N CYS A 301 2.78 21.45 34.66
CA CYS A 301 3.52 22.67 34.32
C CYS A 301 4.88 22.71 35.03
N ARG A 302 4.93 22.43 36.34
CA ARG A 302 6.21 22.34 37.06
C ARG A 302 7.14 21.31 36.43
N ARG A 303 6.63 20.13 36.10
CA ARG A 303 7.41 19.02 35.54
C ARG A 303 7.91 19.27 34.10
N HIS A 304 7.05 19.78 33.21
CA HIS A 304 7.35 19.90 31.78
C HIS A 304 7.81 21.29 31.35
N LEU A 305 7.46 22.33 32.11
CA LEU A 305 7.77 23.73 31.80
C LEU A 305 8.71 24.37 32.83
N GLY A 306 9.06 23.66 33.90
CA GLY A 306 10.03 24.08 34.92
C GLY A 306 9.53 25.13 35.92
N ALA A 307 8.25 25.49 35.90
CA ALA A 307 7.67 26.50 36.77
C ALA A 307 6.14 26.33 36.92
N THR A 308 5.54 26.95 37.93
CA THR A 308 4.08 26.98 38.05
C THR A 308 3.44 27.86 36.98
N PRO A 309 2.16 27.64 36.61
CA PRO A 309 1.46 28.51 35.68
C PRO A 309 1.50 30.00 36.06
N GLY A 310 1.39 30.31 37.36
CA GLY A 310 1.48 31.69 37.87
C GLY A 310 2.88 32.30 37.72
N GLU A 311 3.94 31.53 37.98
CA GLU A 311 5.32 31.95 37.71
C GLU A 311 5.56 32.19 36.22
N LEU A 312 5.06 31.30 35.35
CA LEU A 312 5.18 31.43 33.90
C LEU A 312 4.46 32.66 33.34
N ARG A 313 3.38 33.13 33.99
CA ARG A 313 2.75 34.42 33.69
C ARG A 313 3.63 35.59 34.13
N ARG A 314 4.10 35.58 35.37
CA ARG A 314 4.95 36.66 35.91
C ARG A 314 6.26 36.84 35.16
N ARG A 315 6.87 35.77 34.64
CA ARG A 315 8.14 35.81 33.89
C ARG A 315 8.07 36.53 32.52
N ARG A 316 6.90 36.97 32.08
CA ARG A 316 6.75 37.78 30.85
C ARG A 316 6.64 39.27 31.08
N GLY A 317 6.27 39.65 32.31
CA GLY A 317 6.25 41.04 32.74
C GLY A 317 7.66 41.51 33.04
#